data_AF-A0A7C6FF11-F1
#
_entry.id   AF-A0A7C6FF11-F1
#
_cell.length_a   1.000
_cell.length_b   1.000
_cell.length_c   1.000
_cell.angle_alpha   90.00
_cell.angle_beta   90.00
_cell.angle_gamma   90.00
#
_symmetry.space_group_name_H-M   'P 1'
#
loop_
_entity.id
_entity.type
_entity.pdbx_description
1 polymer ?
#
loop_
_entity_poly.entity_id
_entity_poly.type
_entity_poly.pdbx_seq_one_letter_code
_entity_poly.pdbx_strand_id
1 'polypeptide(L)'
;MKDIVNYWEEEWRKITDFTNVTSKEDLIMFPSITYQSREKPMFKDLLNNYPKNAEGGDLPAPEVFKLIGGVVYEEHLNNPSAYNNACALRVSRALNESGVEIPNIKTKTLKGVDNKYYIFRVKDLFDFLIKLYGKPDISSSNHLDLNNYQGIYIMQAHYPRDFGAWGHATLWDKVNTIGPSYIGNFAYKYFLWTFK
;
A
#
# COMPACT_ATOMS: atom_id res chain seq x y z
N MET A 1 4.27 15.46 -32.12
CA MET A 1 3.95 14.27 -31.31
C MET A 1 5.18 13.96 -30.48
N LYS A 2 5.14 14.22 -29.18
CA LYS A 2 6.24 13.88 -28.27
C LYS A 2 6.05 12.42 -27.87
N ASP A 3 7.07 11.62 -28.10
CA ASP A 3 7.06 10.18 -27.87
C ASP A 3 6.70 9.86 -26.41
N ILE A 4 5.61 9.09 -26.27
CA ILE A 4 5.05 8.61 -25.00
C ILE A 4 6.06 7.74 -24.22
N VAL A 5 7.14 7.29 -24.87
CA VAL A 5 8.17 6.41 -24.30
C VAL A 5 9.05 7.14 -23.27
N ASN A 6 9.32 8.44 -23.44
CA ASN A 6 10.25 9.17 -22.56
C ASN A 6 9.56 9.84 -21.35
N TYR A 7 8.23 9.93 -21.34
CA TYR A 7 7.50 10.53 -20.21
C TYR A 7 7.54 9.64 -18.95
N TRP A 8 7.77 8.33 -19.11
CA TRP A 8 7.78 7.37 -18.00
C TRP A 8 9.15 7.19 -17.35
N GLU A 9 10.27 7.43 -18.05
CA GLU A 9 11.61 7.28 -17.49
C GLU A 9 12.08 8.49 -16.67
N GLU A 10 11.54 9.69 -16.92
CA GLU A 10 11.96 10.89 -16.18
C GLU A 10 11.18 11.14 -14.89
N GLU A 11 9.95 10.65 -14.77
CA GLU A 11 9.07 10.93 -13.63
C GLU A 11 9.22 9.93 -12.46
N TRP A 12 9.73 8.71 -12.68
CA TRP A 12 9.90 7.72 -11.59
C TRP A 12 11.03 8.05 -10.62
N ARG A 13 12.00 8.89 -11.01
CA ARG A 13 13.06 9.41 -10.13
C ARG A 13 12.67 10.71 -9.39
N LYS A 14 11.60 11.39 -9.82
CA LYS A 14 11.33 12.79 -9.42
C LYS A 14 10.47 12.97 -8.17
N ILE A 15 10.09 11.91 -7.45
CA ILE A 15 9.40 12.09 -6.16
C ILE A 15 10.21 11.44 -5.04
N THR A 16 11.27 12.15 -4.64
CA THR A 16 11.83 12.08 -3.29
C THR A 16 12.07 13.48 -2.72
N ASP A 17 11.30 14.48 -3.20
CA ASP A 17 11.27 15.79 -2.57
C ASP A 17 10.10 15.84 -1.58
N PHE A 18 10.41 15.65 -0.31
CA PHE A 18 9.45 15.64 0.81
C PHE A 18 9.15 17.05 1.34
N THR A 19 9.57 18.11 0.64
CA THR A 19 9.53 19.49 1.18
C THR A 19 8.15 20.16 1.13
N ASN A 20 7.19 19.64 0.36
CA ASN A 20 5.89 20.30 0.15
C ASN A 20 4.68 19.39 0.44
N VAL A 21 4.61 18.79 1.64
CA VAL A 21 3.49 17.93 2.08
C VAL A 21 2.26 18.73 2.58
N THR A 22 2.25 20.06 2.41
CA THR A 22 1.18 20.93 2.93
C THR A 22 0.74 21.99 1.93
N SER A 23 0.53 21.63 0.66
CA SER A 23 -0.07 22.56 -0.31
C SER A 23 -1.59 22.64 -0.16
N LYS A 24 -2.18 23.76 -0.60
CA LYS A 24 -3.62 24.02 -0.51
C LYS A 24 -4.44 23.06 -1.38
N GLU A 25 -3.84 22.50 -2.43
CA GLU A 25 -4.47 21.48 -3.28
C GLU A 25 -4.67 20.13 -2.55
N ASP A 26 -3.76 19.75 -1.65
CA ASP A 26 -3.90 18.51 -0.88
C ASP A 26 -5.07 18.57 0.13
N LEU A 27 -5.36 19.75 0.67
CA LEU A 27 -6.52 19.98 1.54
C LEU A 27 -7.86 19.87 0.79
N ILE A 28 -7.86 20.19 -0.51
CA ILE A 28 -9.06 20.12 -1.38
C ILE A 28 -9.31 18.67 -1.83
N MET A 29 -8.25 17.89 -2.05
CA MET A 29 -8.36 16.51 -2.51
C MET A 29 -8.60 15.48 -1.38
N PHE A 30 -8.30 15.84 -0.13
CA PHE A 30 -8.39 14.94 1.03
C PHE A 30 -9.02 15.60 2.28
N PRO A 31 -10.24 16.16 2.19
CA PRO A 31 -10.87 16.89 3.31
C PRO A 31 -11.18 16.01 4.53
N SER A 32 -11.16 14.69 4.41
CA SER A 32 -11.35 13.74 5.52
C SER A 32 -10.06 13.33 6.23
N ILE A 33 -8.89 13.44 5.58
CA ILE A 33 -7.59 13.12 6.22
C ILE A 33 -7.24 14.18 7.29
N THR A 34 -7.73 15.41 7.14
CA THR A 34 -7.49 16.49 8.11
C THR A 34 -8.13 16.28 9.47
N TYR A 35 -9.13 15.40 9.59
CA TYR A 35 -9.83 15.09 10.84
C TYR A 35 -9.43 13.74 11.44
N GLN A 36 -8.67 12.94 10.70
CA GLN A 36 -8.23 11.64 11.17
C GLN A 36 -7.01 11.80 12.08
N SER A 37 -7.02 11.07 13.19
CA SER A 37 -5.82 10.97 14.03
C SER A 37 -4.66 10.43 13.19
N ARG A 38 -3.55 11.17 13.17
CA ARG A 38 -2.28 10.68 12.58
C ARG A 38 -1.60 9.66 13.49
N GLU A 39 -2.21 9.29 14.61
CA GLU A 39 -1.73 8.22 15.45
C GLU A 39 -1.83 6.89 14.71
N LYS A 40 -0.71 6.18 14.69
CA LYS A 40 -0.65 4.84 14.15
C LYS A 40 -1.31 3.87 15.15
N PRO A 41 -2.19 2.95 14.73
CA PRO A 41 -2.67 1.85 15.58
C PRO A 41 -1.51 0.96 16.05
N MET A 42 -1.81 0.02 16.96
CA MET A 42 -0.81 -0.98 17.33
C MET A 42 -0.52 -1.90 16.14
N PHE A 43 0.73 -2.32 15.99
CA PHE A 43 1.11 -3.32 14.99
C PHE A 43 0.32 -4.62 15.17
N LYS A 44 0.02 -4.99 16.42
CA LYS A 44 -0.82 -6.15 16.73
C LYS A 44 -2.21 -6.05 16.09
N ASP A 45 -2.81 -4.87 16.06
CA ASP A 45 -4.14 -4.67 15.46
C ASP A 45 -4.06 -4.81 13.93
N LEU A 46 -3.04 -4.18 13.32
CA LEU A 46 -2.76 -4.39 11.89
C LEU A 46 -2.56 -5.86 11.56
N LEU A 47 -1.74 -6.56 12.35
CA LEU A 47 -1.43 -7.96 12.14
C LEU A 47 -2.68 -8.83 12.28
N ASN A 48 -3.50 -8.61 13.30
CA ASN A 48 -4.75 -9.36 13.50
C ASN A 48 -5.72 -9.16 12.33
N ASN A 49 -5.84 -7.93 11.86
CA ASN A 49 -6.77 -7.53 10.81
C ASN A 49 -6.26 -7.77 9.38
N TYR A 50 -4.97 -8.05 9.22
CA TYR A 50 -4.39 -8.41 7.94
C TYR A 50 -4.96 -9.75 7.45
N PRO A 51 -5.54 -9.83 6.23
CA PRO A 51 -6.06 -11.08 5.69
C PRO A 51 -4.95 -12.12 5.51
N LYS A 52 -5.01 -13.21 6.27
CA LYS A 52 -4.05 -14.32 6.24
C LYS A 52 -4.73 -15.64 5.91
N ASN A 53 -3.98 -16.55 5.29
CA ASN A 53 -4.38 -17.95 5.15
C ASN A 53 -4.15 -18.73 6.47
N ALA A 54 -4.45 -20.03 6.47
CA ALA A 54 -4.31 -20.88 7.66
C ALA A 54 -2.85 -21.01 8.14
N GLU A 55 -1.90 -20.85 7.23
CA GLU A 55 -0.46 -20.90 7.49
C GLU A 55 0.11 -19.57 8.00
N GLY A 56 -0.72 -18.53 8.10
CA GLY A 56 -0.33 -17.21 8.57
C GLY A 56 0.32 -16.32 7.51
N GLY A 57 0.41 -16.76 6.25
CA GLY A 57 0.85 -15.96 5.12
C GLY A 57 -0.31 -15.22 4.43
N ASP A 58 -0.02 -14.53 3.32
CA ASP A 58 -1.03 -13.79 2.54
C ASP A 58 -2.24 -14.66 2.15
N LEU A 59 -3.45 -14.22 2.52
CA LEU A 59 -4.69 -14.82 2.00
C LEU A 59 -4.73 -14.68 0.46
N PRO A 60 -5.01 -15.72 -0.34
CA PRO A 60 -4.99 -15.63 -1.81
C PRO A 60 -5.83 -14.47 -2.37
N ALA A 61 -5.36 -13.87 -3.48
CA ALA A 61 -5.97 -12.64 -3.98
C ALA A 61 -7.49 -12.77 -4.27
N PRO A 62 -7.99 -13.80 -4.98
CA PRO A 62 -9.43 -13.96 -5.21
C PRO A 62 -10.24 -14.03 -3.91
N GLU A 63 -9.68 -14.64 -2.87
CA GLU A 63 -10.31 -14.72 -1.56
C GLU A 63 -10.34 -13.36 -0.86
N VAL A 64 -9.29 -12.53 -0.98
CA VAL A 64 -9.29 -11.15 -0.47
C VAL A 64 -10.34 -10.29 -1.17
N PHE A 65 -10.44 -10.38 -2.51
CA PHE A 65 -11.47 -9.65 -3.27
C PHE A 65 -12.87 -10.06 -2.80
N LYS A 66 -13.14 -11.37 -2.70
CA LYS A 66 -14.41 -11.90 -2.21
C LYS A 66 -14.71 -11.50 -0.76
N LEU A 67 -13.70 -11.50 0.09
CA LEU A 67 -13.81 -11.16 1.51
C LEU A 67 -14.16 -9.69 1.74
N ILE A 68 -13.65 -8.79 0.91
CA ILE A 68 -14.01 -7.36 0.96
C ILE A 68 -15.38 -7.11 0.31
N GLY A 69 -15.71 -7.85 -0.76
CA GLY A 69 -17.01 -7.75 -1.42
C GLY A 69 -17.26 -6.40 -2.08
N GLY A 70 -18.53 -6.10 -2.39
CA GLY A 70 -18.95 -4.84 -3.01
C GLY A 70 -18.25 -4.59 -4.35
N VAL A 71 -17.99 -3.32 -4.65
CA VAL A 71 -17.34 -2.90 -5.91
C VAL A 71 -15.95 -3.53 -6.04
N VAL A 72 -15.24 -3.77 -4.93
CA VAL A 72 -13.94 -4.47 -4.95
C VAL A 72 -14.06 -5.84 -5.60
N TYR A 73 -15.05 -6.65 -5.20
CA TYR A 73 -15.25 -7.98 -5.77
C TYR A 73 -15.86 -7.94 -7.18
N GLU A 74 -16.78 -7.02 -7.42
CA GLU A 74 -17.40 -6.83 -8.75
C GLU A 74 -16.35 -6.54 -9.82
N GLU A 75 -15.40 -5.63 -9.55
CA GLU A 75 -14.30 -5.32 -10.46
C GLU A 75 -13.41 -6.54 -10.73
N HIS A 76 -13.16 -7.36 -9.71
CA HIS A 76 -12.44 -8.62 -9.87
C HIS A 76 -13.18 -9.61 -10.78
N LEU A 77 -14.50 -9.74 -10.63
CA LEU A 77 -15.30 -10.61 -11.49
C LEU A 77 -15.36 -10.09 -12.93
N ASN A 78 -15.47 -8.78 -13.11
CA ASN A 78 -15.58 -8.14 -14.43
C ASN A 78 -14.25 -8.17 -15.20
N ASN A 79 -13.13 -7.98 -14.52
CA ASN A 79 -11.80 -8.00 -15.14
C ASN A 79 -10.76 -8.63 -14.21
N PRO A 80 -10.77 -9.97 -14.07
CA PRO A 80 -9.88 -10.68 -13.15
C PRO A 80 -8.41 -10.48 -13.50
N SER A 81 -8.06 -10.23 -14.77
CA SER A 81 -6.69 -9.92 -15.18
C SER A 81 -6.20 -8.56 -14.69
N ALA A 82 -7.04 -7.53 -14.69
CA ALA A 82 -6.67 -6.20 -14.21
C ALA A 82 -6.72 -6.11 -12.67
N TYR A 83 -7.59 -6.89 -12.05
CA TYR A 83 -7.81 -6.91 -10.60
C TYR A 83 -7.37 -8.25 -9.99
N ASN A 84 -6.13 -8.69 -10.26
CA ASN A 84 -5.58 -9.93 -9.70
C ASN A 84 -4.68 -9.71 -8.49
N ASN A 85 -4.21 -8.49 -8.23
CA ASN A 85 -3.24 -8.20 -7.19
C ASN A 85 -3.92 -7.61 -5.94
N ALA A 86 -3.92 -8.39 -4.86
CA ALA A 86 -4.54 -8.00 -3.59
C ALA A 86 -3.59 -7.39 -2.56
N CYS A 87 -2.30 -7.14 -2.87
CA CYS A 87 -1.33 -6.68 -1.86
C CYS A 87 -1.78 -5.39 -1.15
N ALA A 88 -2.23 -4.38 -1.91
CA ALA A 88 -2.72 -3.14 -1.35
C ALA A 88 -4.08 -3.29 -0.65
N LEU A 89 -4.93 -4.22 -1.11
CA LEU A 89 -6.21 -4.52 -0.47
C LEU A 89 -6.02 -5.14 0.92
N ARG A 90 -5.06 -6.05 1.08
CA ARG A 90 -4.75 -6.65 2.39
C ARG A 90 -4.32 -5.58 3.41
N VAL A 91 -3.43 -4.67 3.02
CA VAL A 91 -3.02 -3.54 3.88
C VAL A 91 -4.17 -2.57 4.10
N SER A 92 -4.96 -2.25 3.07
CA SER A 92 -6.12 -1.36 3.20
C SER A 92 -7.15 -1.89 4.20
N ARG A 93 -7.43 -3.19 4.16
CA ARG A 93 -8.30 -3.84 5.15
C ARG A 93 -7.70 -3.80 6.54
N ALA A 94 -6.42 -4.12 6.68
CA ALA A 94 -5.73 -4.03 7.97
C ALA A 94 -5.84 -2.63 8.58
N LEU A 95 -5.66 -1.58 7.78
CA LEU A 95 -5.84 -0.18 8.20
C LEU A 95 -7.30 0.12 8.60
N ASN A 96 -8.26 -0.16 7.73
CA ASN A 96 -9.68 0.10 7.95
C ASN A 96 -10.25 -0.59 9.20
N GLU A 97 -9.81 -1.82 9.49
CA GLU A 97 -10.25 -2.58 10.67
C GLU A 97 -9.45 -2.22 11.93
N SER A 98 -8.35 -1.48 11.79
CA SER A 98 -7.54 -0.98 12.92
C SER A 98 -7.80 0.49 13.23
N GLY A 99 -8.95 1.03 12.79
CA GLY A 99 -9.36 2.41 13.07
C GLY A 99 -8.78 3.47 12.12
N VAL A 100 -8.05 3.07 11.07
CA VAL A 100 -7.54 3.97 10.04
C VAL A 100 -8.49 3.94 8.84
N GLU A 101 -9.55 4.77 8.91
CA GLU A 101 -10.45 5.02 7.79
C GLU A 101 -9.70 5.52 6.55
N ILE A 102 -9.82 4.78 5.45
CA ILE A 102 -9.39 5.23 4.13
C ILE A 102 -10.55 6.00 3.49
N PRO A 103 -10.35 7.27 3.06
CA PRO A 103 -11.41 8.06 2.45
C PRO A 103 -11.69 7.61 1.02
N ASN A 104 -12.80 8.07 0.44
CA ASN A 104 -13.03 7.94 -0.99
C ASN A 104 -12.02 8.81 -1.76
N ILE A 105 -11.08 8.18 -2.44
CA ILE A 105 -10.11 8.86 -3.28
C ILE A 105 -10.42 8.48 -4.72
N LYS A 106 -10.90 9.47 -5.49
CA LYS A 106 -11.30 9.30 -6.89
C LYS A 106 -10.23 8.53 -7.67
N THR A 107 -10.65 7.49 -8.38
CA THR A 107 -9.83 6.54 -9.17
C THR A 107 -8.79 5.71 -8.41
N LYS A 108 -8.65 5.87 -7.09
CA LYS A 108 -7.64 5.17 -6.27
C LYS A 108 -8.24 4.20 -5.26
N THR A 109 -9.51 4.38 -4.92
CA THR A 109 -10.23 3.48 -4.02
C THR A 109 -11.46 2.86 -4.65
N LEU A 110 -11.77 1.64 -4.24
CA LEU A 110 -13.03 0.96 -4.51
C LEU A 110 -13.81 0.78 -3.19
N LYS A 111 -15.13 0.73 -3.27
CA LYS A 111 -16.00 0.61 -2.09
C LYS A 111 -16.28 -0.87 -1.79
N GLY A 112 -16.01 -1.30 -0.56
CA GLY A 112 -16.34 -2.64 -0.07
C GLY A 112 -17.82 -2.79 0.28
N VAL A 113 -18.25 -4.03 0.57
CA VAL A 113 -19.65 -4.31 1.00
C VAL A 113 -19.97 -3.70 2.37
N ASP A 114 -18.94 -3.48 3.18
CA ASP A 114 -18.96 -2.84 4.50
C ASP A 114 -19.07 -1.31 4.46
N ASN A 115 -19.25 -0.74 3.28
CA ASN A 115 -19.25 0.70 2.99
C ASN A 115 -17.92 1.44 3.23
N LYS A 116 -16.82 0.74 3.51
CA LYS A 116 -15.47 1.35 3.60
C LYS A 116 -14.82 1.44 2.22
N TYR A 117 -13.81 2.29 2.10
CA TYR A 117 -13.02 2.43 0.87
C TYR A 117 -11.68 1.72 0.97
N TYR A 118 -11.22 1.15 -0.14
CA TYR A 118 -10.03 0.30 -0.18
C TYR A 118 -9.12 0.73 -1.31
N ILE A 119 -7.85 1.01 -1.00
CA ILE A 119 -6.83 1.25 -2.01
C ILE A 119 -6.37 -0.09 -2.57
N PHE A 120 -6.44 -0.22 -3.90
CA PHE A 120 -6.19 -1.50 -4.58
C PHE A 120 -4.89 -1.54 -5.39
N ARG A 121 -4.13 -0.42 -5.46
CA ARG A 121 -2.82 -0.36 -6.12
C ARG A 121 -1.73 0.06 -5.15
N VAL A 122 -0.60 -0.63 -5.15
CA VAL A 122 0.52 -0.39 -4.22
C VAL A 122 1.08 1.03 -4.29
N LYS A 123 1.16 1.64 -5.49
CA LYS A 123 1.63 3.02 -5.64
C LYS A 123 0.70 4.02 -4.95
N ASP A 124 -0.61 3.82 -5.06
CA ASP A 124 -1.57 4.69 -4.38
C ASP A 124 -1.55 4.49 -2.87
N LEU A 125 -1.29 3.26 -2.40
CA LEU A 125 -1.14 2.97 -0.98
C LEU A 125 0.11 3.67 -0.43
N PHE A 126 1.23 3.62 -1.15
CA PHE A 126 2.45 4.34 -0.79
C PHE A 126 2.18 5.85 -0.68
N ASP A 127 1.53 6.45 -1.68
CA ASP A 127 1.19 7.88 -1.66
C ASP A 127 0.24 8.23 -0.50
N PHE A 128 -0.71 7.36 -0.19
CA PHE A 128 -1.62 7.53 0.94
C PHE A 128 -0.86 7.50 2.27
N LEU A 129 0.06 6.55 2.47
CA LEU A 129 0.86 6.48 3.69
C LEU A 129 1.78 7.69 3.87
N ILE A 130 2.34 8.23 2.77
CA ILE A 130 3.09 9.50 2.79
C ILE A 130 2.19 10.65 3.28
N LYS A 131 0.96 10.74 2.77
CA LYS A 131 0.03 11.81 3.14
C LYS A 131 -0.47 11.67 4.57
N LEU A 132 -0.70 10.44 5.02
CA LEU A 132 -1.25 10.15 6.35
C LEU A 132 -0.18 10.25 7.45
N TYR A 133 0.97 9.59 7.25
CA TYR A 133 2.01 9.44 8.29
C TYR A 133 3.31 10.18 7.99
N GLY A 134 3.43 10.84 6.83
CA GLY A 134 4.68 11.43 6.38
C GLY A 134 5.62 10.39 5.76
N LYS A 135 6.90 10.77 5.58
CA LYS A 135 7.93 9.88 5.03
C LYS A 135 8.03 8.57 5.83
N PRO A 136 8.41 7.44 5.19
CA PRO A 136 8.66 6.21 5.91
C PRO A 136 9.80 6.41 6.93
N ASP A 137 9.70 5.72 8.06
CA ASP A 137 10.68 5.78 9.13
C ASP A 137 12.02 5.16 8.67
N ILE A 138 11.96 4.14 7.82
CA ILE A 138 13.12 3.50 7.19
C ILE A 138 12.93 3.51 5.67
N SER A 139 13.98 3.94 4.95
CA SER A 139 14.05 3.88 3.50
C SER A 139 15.45 3.44 3.07
N SER A 140 15.61 2.16 2.76
CA SER A 140 16.93 1.55 2.52
C SER A 140 16.96 0.64 1.30
N SER A 141 18.13 0.47 0.69
CA SER A 141 18.41 -0.59 -0.30
C SER A 141 18.89 -1.89 0.36
N ASN A 142 19.13 -1.89 1.67
CA ASN A 142 19.49 -3.07 2.46
C ASN A 142 18.33 -3.48 3.36
N HIS A 143 17.77 -4.67 3.14
CA HIS A 143 16.63 -5.17 3.91
C HIS A 143 16.96 -5.43 5.39
N LEU A 144 18.23 -5.68 5.73
CA LEU A 144 18.66 -5.90 7.11
C LEU A 144 18.45 -4.68 8.00
N ASP A 145 18.36 -3.48 7.41
CA ASP A 145 18.11 -2.24 8.15
C ASP A 145 16.69 -2.19 8.75
N LEU A 146 15.79 -3.08 8.29
CA LEU A 146 14.42 -3.21 8.80
C LEU A 146 14.35 -4.13 10.03
N ASN A 147 15.43 -4.85 10.36
CA ASN A 147 15.43 -5.79 11.48
C ASN A 147 15.11 -5.08 12.79
N ASN A 148 14.37 -5.77 13.68
CA ASN A 148 13.88 -5.29 14.97
C ASN A 148 12.75 -4.24 14.92
N TYR A 149 12.39 -3.75 13.72
CA TYR A 149 11.24 -2.87 13.54
C TYR A 149 10.04 -3.66 13.01
N GLN A 150 8.83 -3.18 13.23
CA GLN A 150 7.62 -3.81 12.70
C GLN A 150 6.67 -2.76 12.13
N GLY A 151 5.87 -3.13 11.14
CA GLY A 151 4.95 -2.18 10.52
C GLY A 151 4.53 -2.51 9.10
N ILE A 152 4.12 -1.48 8.37
CA ILE A 152 3.72 -1.61 6.96
C ILE A 152 4.97 -1.53 6.10
N TYR A 153 5.23 -2.62 5.39
CA TYR A 153 6.35 -2.79 4.49
C TYR A 153 5.91 -2.58 3.04
N ILE A 154 6.68 -1.77 2.32
CA ILE A 154 6.53 -1.61 0.87
C ILE A 154 7.91 -1.71 0.23
N MET A 155 8.05 -2.59 -0.75
CA MET A 155 9.20 -2.60 -1.66
C MET A 155 8.83 -1.91 -2.97
N GLN A 156 9.75 -1.16 -3.55
CA GLN A 156 9.66 -0.63 -4.92
C GLN A 156 10.51 -1.47 -5.87
N ALA A 157 9.93 -1.85 -7.02
CA ALA A 157 10.60 -2.73 -7.97
C ALA A 157 11.67 -1.98 -8.76
N HIS A 158 12.76 -2.68 -9.13
CA HIS A 158 13.76 -2.15 -10.07
C HIS A 158 13.17 -1.83 -11.44
N TYR A 159 12.38 -2.76 -11.97
CA TYR A 159 11.74 -2.67 -13.28
C TYR A 159 10.25 -2.96 -13.13
N PRO A 160 9.43 -1.97 -12.73
CA PRO A 160 8.00 -2.15 -12.47
C PRO A 160 7.20 -2.82 -13.60
N ARG A 161 7.60 -2.58 -14.86
CA ARG A 161 6.96 -3.18 -16.03
C ARG A 161 7.14 -4.69 -16.04
N ASP A 162 8.36 -5.16 -15.81
CA ASP A 162 8.70 -6.59 -15.81
C ASP A 162 8.21 -7.28 -14.54
N PHE A 163 8.20 -6.55 -13.42
CA PHE A 163 7.61 -7.00 -12.16
C PHE A 163 6.08 -7.10 -12.22
N GLY A 164 5.43 -6.40 -13.15
CA GLY A 164 3.97 -6.35 -13.28
C GLY A 164 3.27 -5.43 -12.28
N ALA A 165 4.02 -4.66 -11.47
CA ALA A 165 3.51 -3.67 -10.53
C ALA A 165 4.60 -2.65 -10.16
N TRP A 166 4.21 -1.50 -9.59
CA TRP A 166 5.19 -0.54 -9.03
C TRP A 166 6.05 -1.15 -7.92
N GLY A 167 5.50 -2.14 -7.20
CA GLY A 167 6.18 -2.83 -6.12
C GLY A 167 5.25 -3.82 -5.41
N HIS A 168 5.55 -4.12 -4.15
CA HIS A 168 4.74 -5.00 -3.31
C HIS A 168 4.54 -4.40 -1.91
N ALA A 169 3.39 -4.68 -1.29
CA ALA A 169 3.05 -4.24 0.06
C ALA A 169 2.59 -5.41 0.92
N THR A 170 3.10 -5.49 2.15
CA THR A 170 2.69 -6.45 3.17
C THR A 170 3.04 -5.90 4.56
N LEU A 171 2.96 -6.71 5.61
CA LEU A 171 3.43 -6.34 6.94
C LEU A 171 4.81 -6.97 7.20
N TRP A 172 5.63 -6.28 7.98
CA TRP A 172 6.94 -6.73 8.44
C TRP A 172 6.94 -6.90 9.96
N ASP A 173 7.40 -8.05 10.44
CA ASP A 173 7.30 -8.50 11.84
C ASP A 173 8.66 -8.62 12.54
N LYS A 174 9.50 -7.59 12.45
CA LYS A 174 10.89 -7.55 12.98
C LYS A 174 11.90 -8.30 12.17
N VAL A 175 11.51 -9.34 11.45
CA VAL A 175 12.47 -10.17 10.69
C VAL A 175 11.89 -10.73 9.40
N ASN A 176 10.59 -10.98 9.33
CA ASN A 176 9.94 -11.53 8.16
C ASN A 176 8.83 -10.62 7.65
N THR A 177 8.41 -10.89 6.42
CA THR A 177 7.14 -10.41 5.89
C THR A 177 6.05 -11.44 6.09
N ILE A 178 4.80 -11.00 6.18
CA ILE A 178 3.63 -11.90 6.14
C ILE A 178 3.45 -12.49 4.73
N GLY A 179 3.53 -11.65 3.70
CA GLY A 179 3.55 -12.06 2.29
C GLY A 179 4.97 -12.29 1.77
N PRO A 180 5.15 -12.49 0.46
CA PRO A 180 6.48 -12.56 -0.14
C PRO A 180 7.25 -11.24 0.05
N SER A 181 8.50 -11.33 0.50
CA SER A 181 9.32 -10.13 0.76
C SER A 181 9.86 -9.48 -0.51
N TYR A 182 10.09 -10.26 -1.57
CA TYR A 182 10.79 -9.82 -2.80
C TYR A 182 12.15 -9.16 -2.52
N ILE A 183 12.81 -9.56 -1.43
CA ILE A 183 14.16 -9.12 -1.10
C ILE A 183 15.15 -9.58 -2.18
N GLY A 184 16.11 -8.73 -2.51
CA GLY A 184 17.18 -9.01 -3.46
C GLY A 184 16.91 -8.36 -4.82
N ASN A 185 17.15 -9.10 -5.90
CA ASN A 185 17.24 -8.55 -7.27
C ASN A 185 15.95 -7.90 -7.79
N PHE A 186 14.81 -8.13 -7.14
CA PHE A 186 13.53 -7.51 -7.53
C PHE A 186 13.38 -6.08 -6.99
N ALA A 187 14.00 -5.78 -5.84
CA ALA A 187 13.72 -4.57 -5.08
C ALA A 187 14.81 -3.51 -5.25
N TYR A 188 14.39 -2.34 -5.76
CA TYR A 188 15.22 -1.14 -5.80
C TYR A 188 15.38 -0.52 -4.40
N LYS A 189 14.28 -0.49 -3.63
CA LYS A 189 14.25 0.12 -2.30
C LYS A 189 13.16 -0.48 -1.44
N TYR A 190 13.42 -0.53 -0.14
CA TYR A 190 12.50 -0.94 0.91
C TYR A 190 12.07 0.28 1.71
N PHE A 191 10.78 0.34 2.06
CA PHE A 191 10.17 1.37 2.87
C PHE A 191 9.42 0.72 4.03
N LEU A 192 9.62 1.24 5.24
CA LEU A 192 8.91 0.79 6.42
C LEU A 192 8.33 2.00 7.16
N TRP A 193 7.01 2.01 7.32
CA TRP A 193 6.39 2.81 8.38
C TRP A 193 6.29 1.93 9.60
N THR A 194 6.94 2.34 10.68
CA THR A 194 7.00 1.59 11.93
C THR A 194 5.73 1.78 12.75
N PHE A 195 5.25 0.69 13.34
CA PHE A 195 4.10 0.62 14.24
C PHE A 195 4.56 -0.04 15.55
N LYS A 196 3.97 0.36 16.67
CA LYS A 196 4.36 -0.16 18.00
C LYS A 196 3.71 -1.48 18.32
#